data_AF-A0A537W0Y5-F1
#
_entry.id   AF-A0A537W0Y5-F1
#
_cell.length_a   1.000
_cell.length_b   1.000
_cell.length_c   1.000
_cell.angle_alpha   90.00
_cell.angle_beta   90.00
_cell.angle_gamma   90.00
#
_symmetry.space_group_name_H-M   'P 1'
#
loop_
_entity.id
_entity.type
_entity.pdbx_description
1 polymer ?
#
loop_
_entity_poly.entity_id
_entity_poly.type
_entity_poly.pdbx_seq_one_letter_code
_entity_poly.pdbx_strand_id
1 'polypeptide(L)'
;GAAWPLQTNNLQADKVPVSELIPTQGATGWADTWMLSAHAKHPNCAYKWVNWVSTPKVQAEQAISFGETPANTKACPFMEQIKKGSCVKYHANAPSAYFESIKFWKTPVKNCGNGKSDCTDYSVWQKKWTEVTA
;
A
#
# COMPACT_ATOMS: atom_id res chain seq x y z
N GLY A 1 3.77 -17.26 2.47
CA GLY A 1 3.76 -16.16 1.48
C GLY A 1 2.96 -15.01 2.04
N ALA A 2 3.26 -13.78 1.63
CA ALA A 2 2.39 -12.64 1.93
C ALA A 2 1.16 -12.69 1.01
N ALA A 3 -0.03 -12.55 1.58
CA ALA A 3 -1.26 -12.29 0.83
C ALA A 3 -1.62 -10.81 1.00
N TRP A 4 -2.18 -10.20 -0.04
CA TRP A 4 -2.70 -8.83 -0.01
C TRP A 4 -4.22 -8.84 -0.18
N PRO A 5 -4.91 -7.70 0.06
CA PRO A 5 -6.36 -7.62 -0.08
C PRO A 5 -6.87 -8.05 -1.46
N LEU A 6 -6.08 -7.89 -2.53
CA LEU A 6 -6.42 -8.39 -3.86
C LEU A 6 -6.70 -9.90 -3.85
N GLN A 7 -5.84 -10.70 -3.21
CA GLN A 7 -6.00 -12.14 -3.11
C GLN A 7 -7.26 -12.50 -2.32
N THR A 8 -7.47 -11.87 -1.17
CA THR A 8 -8.67 -12.09 -0.34
C THR A 8 -9.95 -11.71 -1.11
N ASN A 9 -9.95 -10.56 -1.78
CA ASN A 9 -11.07 -10.08 -2.58
C ASN A 9 -11.45 -11.05 -3.70
N ASN A 10 -10.46 -11.58 -4.43
CA ASN A 10 -10.70 -12.55 -5.50
C ASN A 10 -11.27 -13.86 -4.95
N LEU A 11 -10.68 -14.40 -3.88
CA LEU A 11 -11.15 -15.63 -3.25
C LEU A 11 -12.57 -15.49 -2.70
N GLN A 12 -12.91 -14.35 -2.10
CA GLN A 12 -14.27 -14.06 -1.63
C GLN A 12 -15.26 -13.93 -2.80
N ALA A 13 -14.84 -13.34 -3.93
CA ALA A 13 -15.67 -13.29 -5.14
C ALA A 13 -15.97 -14.69 -5.69
N ASP A 14 -15.01 -15.61 -5.58
CA ASP A 14 -15.15 -17.03 -5.90
C ASP A 14 -15.86 -17.85 -4.80
N LYS A 15 -16.42 -17.18 -3.78
CA LYS A 15 -17.16 -17.78 -2.65
C LYS A 15 -16.33 -18.73 -1.79
N VAL A 16 -15.00 -18.59 -1.81
CA VAL A 16 -14.11 -19.30 -0.88
C VAL A 16 -14.24 -18.65 0.51
N PRO A 17 -14.40 -19.42 1.59
CA PRO A 17 -14.62 -18.89 2.94
C PRO A 17 -13.31 -18.40 3.58
N VAL A 18 -12.76 -17.29 3.06
CA VAL A 18 -11.57 -16.62 3.59
C VAL A 18 -11.89 -15.24 4.14
N SER A 19 -11.10 -14.83 5.13
CA SER A 19 -11.16 -13.49 5.73
C SER A 19 -9.75 -12.99 6.05
N GLU A 20 -9.64 -11.68 6.24
CA GLU A 20 -8.40 -10.98 6.56
C GLU A 20 -8.58 -10.18 7.86
N LEU A 21 -7.49 -10.05 8.63
CA LEU A 21 -7.47 -9.31 9.89
C LEU A 21 -6.08 -8.73 10.16
N ILE A 22 -6.03 -7.64 10.94
CA ILE A 22 -4.78 -7.11 11.48
C ILE A 22 -4.53 -7.78 12.84
N PRO A 23 -3.43 -8.52 13.03
CA PRO A 23 -3.12 -9.16 14.32
C PRO A 23 -2.90 -8.15 15.44
N THR A 24 -2.96 -8.60 16.70
CA THR A 24 -2.76 -7.72 17.88
C THR A 24 -1.35 -7.13 17.96
N GLN A 25 -0.36 -7.77 17.34
CA GLN A 25 1.01 -7.25 17.18
C GLN A 25 1.11 -6.13 16.14
N GLY A 26 0.03 -5.85 15.41
CA GLY A 26 -0.02 -4.92 14.28
C GLY A 26 0.35 -5.57 12.95
N ALA A 27 0.42 -4.75 11.91
CA ALA A 27 0.81 -5.16 10.57
C ALA A 27 1.83 -4.18 9.96
N THR A 28 2.67 -4.70 9.07
CA THR A 28 3.42 -3.85 8.15
C THR A 28 2.55 -3.50 6.94
N GLY A 29 2.92 -2.46 6.21
CA GLY A 29 2.23 -2.05 5.00
C GLY A 29 3.14 -1.23 4.10
N TRP A 30 2.59 -0.74 3.00
CA TRP A 30 3.35 0.02 1.99
C TRP A 30 2.54 1.24 1.56
N ALA A 31 3.27 2.26 1.10
CA ALA A 31 2.72 3.47 0.53
C ALA A 31 3.44 3.72 -0.79
N ASP A 32 2.80 3.33 -1.88
CA ASP A 32 3.42 3.33 -3.19
C ASP A 32 3.38 4.73 -3.82
N THR A 33 4.47 5.07 -4.52
CA THR A 33 4.63 6.39 -5.15
C THR A 33 4.93 6.22 -6.63
N TRP A 34 4.21 6.95 -7.48
CA TRP A 34 4.60 7.13 -8.88
C TRP A 34 5.89 7.96 -8.93
N MET A 35 6.99 7.33 -9.33
CA MET A 35 8.28 7.99 -9.48
C MET A 35 8.66 8.11 -10.96
N LEU A 36 9.25 9.24 -11.35
CA LEU A 36 9.77 9.46 -12.70
C LEU A 36 11.27 9.21 -12.73
N SER A 37 11.72 8.34 -13.64
CA SER A 37 13.15 8.12 -13.87
C SER A 37 13.84 9.40 -14.37
N ALA A 38 15.04 9.66 -13.87
CA ALA A 38 15.91 10.74 -14.34
C ALA A 38 16.27 10.62 -15.84
N HIS A 39 16.09 9.44 -16.44
CA HIS A 39 16.37 9.16 -17.85
C HIS A 39 15.10 8.82 -18.65
N ALA A 40 13.92 9.24 -18.18
CA ALA A 40 12.66 8.94 -18.85
C ALA A 40 12.64 9.48 -20.29
N LYS A 41 12.37 8.60 -21.27
CA LYS A 41 12.26 8.97 -22.70
C LYS A 41 11.02 9.82 -23.00
N HIS A 42 9.98 9.73 -22.16
CA HIS A 42 8.70 10.41 -22.37
C HIS A 42 8.20 11.12 -21.09
N PRO A 43 8.94 12.11 -20.55
CA PRO A 43 8.61 12.72 -19.27
C PRO A 43 7.26 13.44 -19.29
N ASN A 44 6.90 14.10 -20.40
CA ASN A 44 5.60 14.77 -20.53
C ASN A 44 4.41 13.81 -20.48
N CYS A 45 4.55 12.61 -21.06
CA CYS A 45 3.51 11.58 -20.97
C CYS A 45 3.38 11.07 -19.53
N ALA A 46 4.50 10.89 -18.84
CA ALA A 46 4.50 10.49 -17.42
C ALA A 46 3.82 11.54 -16.54
N TYR A 47 4.06 12.84 -16.74
CA TYR A 47 3.34 13.89 -16.02
C TYR A 47 1.84 13.87 -16.30
N LYS A 48 1.43 13.68 -17.55
CA LYS A 48 0.00 13.54 -17.90
C LYS A 48 -0.62 12.33 -17.22
N TRP A 49 0.09 11.21 -17.15
CA TRP A 49 -0.33 10.02 -16.42
C TRP A 49 -0.50 10.29 -14.93
N VAL A 50 0.53 10.86 -14.27
CA VAL A 50 0.48 11.17 -12.83
C VAL A 50 -0.69 12.12 -12.52
N ASN A 51 -0.93 13.12 -13.37
CA ASN A 51 -2.08 14.00 -13.21
C ASN A 51 -3.42 13.25 -13.32
N TRP A 52 -3.56 12.36 -14.32
CA TRP A 52 -4.77 11.58 -14.53
C TRP A 52 -5.01 10.56 -13.41
N VAL A 53 -4.00 9.76 -13.05
CA VAL A 53 -4.09 8.70 -12.04
C VAL A 53 -4.30 9.25 -10.63
N SER A 54 -3.94 10.51 -10.39
CA SER A 54 -4.18 11.19 -9.11
C SER A 54 -5.60 11.76 -8.98
N THR A 55 -6.43 11.70 -10.02
CA THR A 55 -7.81 12.21 -9.96
C THR A 55 -8.67 11.36 -9.01
N PRO A 56 -9.67 11.94 -8.32
CA PRO A 56 -10.47 11.22 -7.35
C PRO A 56 -11.19 9.98 -7.91
N LYS A 57 -11.70 10.09 -9.14
CA LYS A 57 -12.40 8.99 -9.82
C LYS A 57 -11.46 7.83 -10.13
N VAL A 58 -10.28 8.11 -10.69
CA VAL A 58 -9.32 7.05 -11.07
C VAL A 58 -8.74 6.38 -9.82
N GLN A 59 -8.45 7.14 -8.76
CA GLN A 59 -8.05 6.60 -7.46
C GLN A 59 -9.14 5.68 -6.86
N ALA A 60 -10.42 6.04 -6.99
CA ALA A 60 -11.52 5.18 -6.55
C ALA A 60 -11.60 3.87 -7.33
N GLU A 61 -11.46 3.92 -8.66
CA GLU A 61 -11.43 2.74 -9.53
C GLU A 61 -10.25 1.81 -9.17
N GLN A 62 -9.05 2.37 -8.99
CA GLN A 62 -7.86 1.63 -8.58
C GLN A 62 -8.04 0.98 -7.19
N ALA A 63 -8.47 1.76 -6.20
CA ALA A 63 -8.70 1.28 -4.84
C ALA A 63 -9.70 0.12 -4.79
N ILE A 64 -10.78 0.19 -5.56
CA ILE A 64 -11.79 -0.87 -5.61
C ILE A 64 -11.26 -2.12 -6.31
N SER A 65 -10.49 -1.95 -7.38
CA SER A 65 -9.92 -3.07 -8.13
C SER A 65 -8.88 -3.83 -7.32
N PHE A 66 -8.00 -3.14 -6.59
CA PHE A 66 -6.92 -3.79 -5.84
C PHE A 66 -7.32 -4.12 -4.39
N GLY A 67 -8.21 -3.32 -3.80
CA GLY A 67 -8.56 -3.39 -2.37
C GLY A 67 -7.62 -2.58 -1.48
N GLU A 68 -7.05 -1.50 -1.99
CA GLU A 68 -6.15 -0.60 -1.26
C GLU A 68 -6.83 0.70 -0.84
N THR A 69 -6.19 1.44 0.05
CA THR A 69 -6.62 2.78 0.45
C THR A 69 -6.16 3.81 -0.58
N PRO A 70 -7.06 4.62 -1.17
CA PRO A 70 -6.66 5.69 -2.09
C PRO A 70 -5.93 6.80 -1.33
N ALA A 71 -4.91 7.37 -1.96
CA ALA A 71 -4.19 8.53 -1.43
C ALA A 71 -4.98 9.83 -1.58
N ASN A 72 -5.92 9.89 -2.54
CA ASN A 72 -6.76 11.06 -2.74
C ASN A 72 -8.00 10.98 -1.82
N THR A 73 -8.03 11.82 -0.78
CA THR A 73 -9.14 11.87 0.19
C THR A 73 -10.49 12.24 -0.41
N LYS A 74 -10.53 12.74 -1.66
CA LYS A 74 -11.77 13.01 -2.40
C LYS A 74 -12.30 11.80 -3.17
N ALA A 75 -11.67 10.63 -3.09
CA ALA A 75 -12.08 9.42 -3.80
C ALA A 75 -13.34 8.76 -3.21
N CYS A 76 -13.58 8.87 -1.90
CA CYS A 76 -14.69 8.20 -1.21
C CYS A 76 -16.07 8.35 -1.86
N PRO A 77 -16.52 9.54 -2.29
CA PRO A 77 -17.80 9.69 -3.00
C PRO A 77 -17.90 8.83 -4.27
N PHE A 78 -16.83 8.72 -5.05
CA PHE A 78 -16.79 7.87 -6.24
C PHE A 78 -16.73 6.40 -5.88
N MET A 79 -16.00 6.06 -4.81
CA MET A 79 -15.95 4.68 -4.30
C MET A 79 -17.34 4.17 -3.92
N GLU A 80 -18.12 4.97 -3.18
CA GLU A 80 -19.48 4.62 -2.78
C GLU A 80 -20.46 4.52 -3.96
N GLN A 81 -20.22 5.27 -5.05
CA GLN A 81 -20.98 5.15 -6.29
C GLN A 81 -20.66 3.84 -7.05
N ILE A 82 -19.38 3.45 -7.11
CA ILE A 82 -18.94 2.24 -7.81
C ILE A 82 -19.32 0.99 -7.01
N LYS A 83 -19.04 0.98 -5.70
CA LYS A 83 -19.33 -0.14 -4.80
C LYS A 83 -19.64 0.40 -3.40
N LYS A 84 -20.92 0.37 -3.01
CA LYS A 84 -21.37 0.81 -1.68
C LYS A 84 -20.59 0.13 -0.55
N GLY A 85 -20.22 0.90 0.47
CA GLY A 85 -19.44 0.49 1.62
C GLY A 85 -17.92 0.39 1.37
N SER A 86 -17.44 0.62 0.14
CA SER A 86 -16.02 0.46 -0.18
C SER A 86 -15.12 1.52 0.44
N CYS A 87 -15.62 2.73 0.71
CA CYS A 87 -14.83 3.78 1.38
C CYS A 87 -14.44 3.34 2.80
N VAL A 88 -15.40 2.75 3.54
CA VAL A 88 -15.13 2.18 4.88
C VAL A 88 -14.30 0.90 4.76
N LYS A 89 -14.67 -0.02 3.85
CA LYS A 89 -13.97 -1.31 3.68
C LYS A 89 -12.48 -1.12 3.43
N TYR A 90 -12.09 -0.14 2.63
CA TYR A 90 -10.69 0.10 2.26
C TYR A 90 -10.07 1.28 3.01
N HIS A 91 -10.63 1.65 4.17
CA HIS A 91 -10.05 2.62 5.10
C HIS A 91 -9.83 4.03 4.53
N ALA A 92 -10.56 4.40 3.47
CA ALA A 92 -10.42 5.68 2.80
C ALA A 92 -10.94 6.87 3.63
N ASN A 93 -11.78 6.61 4.63
CA ASN A 93 -12.24 7.57 5.64
C ASN A 93 -11.72 7.26 7.06
N ALA A 94 -10.69 6.42 7.18
CA ALA A 94 -10.11 6.10 8.47
C ALA A 94 -9.38 7.31 9.09
N PRO A 95 -9.36 7.43 10.43
CA PRO A 95 -8.57 8.45 11.11
C PRO A 95 -7.07 8.20 10.94
N SER A 96 -6.24 9.23 11.19
CA SER A 96 -4.77 9.12 11.11
C SER A 96 -4.22 7.97 11.97
N ALA A 97 -4.85 7.72 13.12
CA ALA A 97 -4.50 6.63 14.03
C ALA A 97 -4.48 5.24 13.35
N TYR A 98 -5.32 5.01 12.34
CA TYR A 98 -5.26 3.77 11.56
C TYR A 98 -3.93 3.67 10.80
N PHE A 99 -3.55 4.73 10.07
CA PHE A 99 -2.30 4.76 9.31
C PHE A 99 -1.05 4.77 10.21
N GLU A 100 -1.11 5.41 11.39
CA GLU A 100 -0.04 5.40 12.39
C GLU A 100 0.16 4.01 13.02
N SER A 101 -0.86 3.16 13.01
CA SER A 101 -0.76 1.77 13.45
C SER A 101 0.05 0.89 12.47
N ILE A 102 0.10 1.28 11.18
CA ILE A 102 0.79 0.54 10.12
C ILE A 102 2.30 0.82 10.19
N LYS A 103 3.09 -0.26 10.21
CA LYS A 103 4.55 -0.15 10.07
C LYS A 103 4.92 -0.10 8.59
N PHE A 104 4.88 1.10 8.01
CA PHE A 104 5.21 1.29 6.60
C PHE A 104 6.64 0.84 6.27
N TRP A 105 6.77 0.16 5.13
CA TRP A 105 8.03 -0.34 4.64
C TRP A 105 9.01 0.80 4.39
N LYS A 106 10.23 0.62 4.91
CA LYS A 106 11.37 1.50 4.70
C LYS A 106 12.63 0.65 4.65
N THR A 107 13.62 1.08 3.88
CA THR A 107 14.92 0.42 3.83
C THR A 107 15.61 0.56 5.19
N PRO A 108 15.95 -0.56 5.87
CA PRO A 108 16.79 -0.52 7.06
C PRO A 108 18.15 0.10 6.73
N VAL A 109 18.52 1.12 7.49
CA VAL A 109 19.81 1.82 7.40
C VAL A 109 20.44 1.83 8.78
N LYS A 110 21.77 1.97 8.85
CA LYS A 110 22.51 1.99 10.13
C LYS A 110 21.99 3.05 11.10
N ASN A 111 21.64 4.23 10.60
CA ASN A 111 21.01 5.29 11.37
C ASN A 111 19.48 5.15 11.34
N CYS A 112 18.91 4.49 12.35
CA CYS A 112 17.48 4.24 12.43
C CYS A 112 16.67 5.35 13.11
N GLY A 113 17.25 6.56 13.25
CA GLY A 113 16.53 7.74 13.74
C GLY A 113 16.32 7.78 15.26
N ASN A 114 17.03 6.94 16.01
CA ASN A 114 17.03 6.89 17.48
C ASN A 114 18.27 7.60 18.09
N GLY A 115 18.99 8.38 17.29
CA GLY A 115 20.26 9.01 17.69
C GLY A 115 21.46 8.06 17.75
N LYS A 116 21.28 6.79 17.37
CA LYS A 116 22.35 5.78 17.29
C LYS A 116 22.50 5.26 15.86
N SER A 117 23.69 4.74 15.55
CA SER A 117 24.03 4.14 14.25
C SER A 117 24.30 2.63 14.37
N ASP A 118 23.60 1.97 15.28
CA ASP A 118 23.77 0.56 15.66
C ASP A 118 22.72 -0.38 15.05
N CYS A 119 21.84 0.14 14.18
CA CYS A 119 20.86 -0.67 13.48
C CYS A 119 21.50 -1.51 12.37
N THR A 120 20.92 -2.69 12.14
CA THR A 120 21.34 -3.59 11.07
C THR A 120 20.95 -3.03 9.70
N ASP A 121 21.85 -3.13 8.73
CA ASP A 121 21.63 -2.68 7.35
C ASP A 121 20.87 -3.72 6.50
N TYR A 122 20.18 -3.26 5.45
CA TYR A 122 19.37 -4.11 4.57
C TYR A 122 20.17 -5.25 3.89
N SER A 123 21.47 -5.07 3.63
CA SER A 123 22.32 -6.15 3.09
C SER A 123 22.39 -7.38 4.00
N VAL A 124 22.43 -7.16 5.31
CA VAL A 124 22.44 -8.24 6.31
C VAL A 124 21.07 -8.92 6.36
N TRP A 125 19.98 -8.16 6.24
CA TRP A 125 18.61 -8.72 6.16
C TRP A 125 18.48 -9.66 4.96
N GLN A 126 18.94 -9.24 3.77
CA GLN A 126 18.90 -10.08 2.56
C GLN A 126 19.69 -11.37 2.72
N LYS A 127 20.91 -11.29 3.27
CA LYS A 127 21.74 -12.47 3.55
C LYS A 127 21.01 -13.44 4.50
N LYS A 128 20.49 -12.92 5.61
CA LYS A 128 19.80 -13.73 6.62
C LYS A 128 18.51 -14.35 6.10
N TRP A 129 17.75 -13.61 5.30
CA TRP A 129 16.56 -14.14 4.63
C TRP A 129 16.93 -15.32 3.72
N THR A 130 17.96 -15.14 2.89
CA THR A 130 18.46 -16.18 1.99
C THR A 130 18.89 -17.44 2.75
N GLU A 131 19.61 -17.30 3.88
CA GLU A 131 20.02 -18.43 4.73
C GLU A 131 18.84 -19.24 5.29
N VAL A 132 17.67 -18.62 5.49
CA VAL A 132 16.47 -19.28 6.06
C VAL A 132 15.57 -19.88 4.98
N THR A 133 15.63 -19.35 3.75
CA THR A 133 14.72 -19.76 2.66
C THR A 133 15.37 -20.58 1.55
N ALA A 134 16.70 -20.70 1.54
CA ALA A 134 17.45 -21.57 0.62
C ALA A 134 17.56 -22.99 1.19
#